data_AF-A0A973FT06-F1
#
_entry.id   AF-A0A973FT06-F1
#
_cell.length_a   1.000
_cell.length_b   1.000
_cell.length_c   1.000
_cell.angle_alpha   90.00
_cell.angle_beta   90.00
_cell.angle_gamma   90.00
#
_symmetry.space_group_name_H-M   'P 1'
#
loop_
_entity.id
_entity.type
_entity.pdbx_description
1 polymer ?
#
loop_
_entity_poly.entity_id
_entity_poly.type
_entity_poly.pdbx_seq_one_letter_code
_entity_poly.pdbx_strand_id
1 'polypeptide(L)' 'MPERPPQILIIDDESQIRRVLRSSLDSHGCGLLEATSGQQGIEQVAQHQPD' A
#
# COMPACT_ATOMS: atom_id res chain seq x y z
N MET A 1 0.62 24.37 0.89
CA MET A 1 0.40 23.25 1.83
C MET A 1 0.99 22.04 1.14
N PRO A 2 1.97 21.30 1.69
CA PRO A 2 2.43 20.10 0.99
C PRO A 2 1.33 19.06 1.18
N GLU A 3 0.70 18.69 0.08
CA GLU A 3 -0.27 17.61 0.02
C GLU A 3 0.49 16.34 0.38
N ARG A 4 0.07 15.66 1.45
CA ARG A 4 0.71 14.42 1.88
C ARG A 4 0.68 13.47 0.68
N PRO A 5 1.80 12.83 0.30
CA PRO A 5 1.78 11.89 -0.81
C PRO A 5 0.75 10.80 -0.48
N PRO A 6 -0.18 10.49 -1.41
CA PRO A 6 -1.25 9.55 -1.14
C PRO A 6 -0.65 8.21 -0.73
N GLN A 7 -1.22 7.60 0.30
CA GLN A 7 -0.78 6.29 0.77
C GLN A 7 -1.66 5.20 0.18
N ILE A 8 -1.06 4.21 -0.47
CA ILE A 8 -1.76 3.10 -1.14
C ILE A 8 -1.44 1.80 -0.40
N LEU A 9 -2.48 1.08 0.02
CA LEU A 9 -2.35 -0.23 0.63
C LEU A 9 -2.64 -1.35 -0.38
N ILE A 10 -1.64 -2.19 -0.63
CA ILE A 10 -1.76 -3.39 -1.47
C ILE A 10 -2.02 -4.59 -0.57
N ILE A 11 -3.20 -5.21 -0.73
CA ILE A 11 -3.57 -6.45 -0.04
C ILE A 11 -3.60 -7.58 -1.07
N ASP A 12 -2.61 -8.46 -1.01
CA ASP A 12 -2.45 -9.58 -1.94
C ASP A 12 -1.74 -10.73 -1.21
N ASP A 13 -2.10 -11.99 -1.40
CA ASP A 13 -1.40 -13.13 -0.79
C ASP A 13 -0.18 -13.56 -1.63
N GLU A 14 -0.15 -13.21 -2.92
CA GLU A 14 0.92 -13.56 -3.84
C GLU A 14 2.05 -12.52 -3.84
N SER A 15 3.23 -12.92 -3.37
CA SER A 15 4.40 -12.03 -3.33
C SER A 15 4.88 -11.52 -4.70
N GLN A 16 4.60 -12.25 -5.79
CA GLN A 16 4.94 -11.83 -7.14
C GLN A 16 4.10 -10.65 -7.61
N ILE A 17 2.77 -10.73 -7.46
CA ILE A 17 1.83 -9.68 -7.87
C ILE A 17 2.11 -8.39 -7.07
N ARG A 18 2.28 -8.53 -5.76
CA ARG A 18 2.61 -7.42 -4.85
C ARG A 18 3.85 -6.65 -5.30
N ARG A 19 4.90 -7.36 -5.75
CA ARG A 19 6.16 -6.76 -6.20
C ARG A 19 5.99 -5.99 -7.51
N VAL A 20 5.17 -6.50 -8.43
CA VAL A 20 4.82 -5.80 -9.68
C VAL A 20 4.03 -4.52 -9.37
N LEU A 21 2.98 -4.63 -8.55
CA LEU A 21 2.16 -3.47 -8.15
C LEU A 21 2.99 -2.42 -7.44
N ARG A 22 3.87 -2.84 -6.52
CA ARG A 22 4.82 -1.95 -5.83
C ARG A 22 5.69 -1.20 -6.84
N SER A 23 6.38 -1.91 -7.74
CA SER A 23 7.24 -1.27 -8.73
C SER A 23 6.50 -0.30 -9.66
N SER A 24 5.26 -0.61 -10.03
CA SER A 24 4.42 0.30 -10.82
C SER A 24 4.03 1.56 -10.05
N LEU A 25 3.63 1.43 -8.78
CA LEU A 25 3.11 2.54 -7.97
C LEU A 25 4.22 3.37 -7.31
N ASP A 26 5.38 2.80 -7.03
CA ASP A 26 6.54 3.48 -6.43
C ASP A 26 7.03 4.63 -7.33
N SER A 27 6.90 4.45 -8.65
CA SER A 27 7.19 5.47 -9.65
C SER A 27 6.32 6.74 -9.55
N HIS A 28 5.20 6.69 -8.82
CA HIS A 28 4.27 7.81 -8.66
C HIS A 28 4.55 8.66 -7.41
N GLY A 29 5.56 8.29 -6.60
CA GLY A 29 5.91 9.04 -5.38
C GLY A 29 4.89 8.91 -4.24
N CYS A 30 4.02 7.92 -4.33
CA CYS A 30 3.01 7.58 -3.32
C CYS A 30 3.64 6.72 -2.21
N GLY A 31 3.13 6.83 -0.98
CA GLY A 31 3.55 5.95 0.10
C GLY A 31 2.93 4.56 -0.08
N LEU A 32 3.74 3.50 -0.16
CA LEU A 32 3.23 2.14 -0.37
C LEU A 32 3.23 1.33 0.93
N LEU A 33 2.08 0.71 1.21
CA LEU A 33 1.88 -0.25 2.29
C LEU A 33 1.53 -1.61 1.70
N GLU A 34 2.00 -2.67 2.35
CA GLU A 34 1.80 -4.05 1.92
C GLU A 34 1.15 -4.87 3.03
N ALA A 35 0.20 -5.73 2.65
CA ALA A 35 -0.45 -6.68 3.52
C ALA A 35 -0.61 -8.03 2.83
N THR A 36 -0.23 -9.11 3.51
CA THR A 36 -0.32 -10.50 3.00
C THR A 36 -1.64 -11.18 3.31
N SER A 37 -2.51 -10.51 4.08
CA SER A 37 -3.83 -11.03 4.43
C SER A 37 -4.80 -9.88 4.67
N GLY A 38 -6.10 -10.16 4.57
CA GLY A 38 -7.14 -9.18 4.86
C GLY A 38 -7.07 -8.63 6.28
N GLN A 39 -6.73 -9.46 7.27
CA GLN A 39 -6.56 -9.01 8.66
C GLN A 39 -5.41 -8.01 8.78
N GLN A 40 -4.26 -8.32 8.18
CA GLN A 40 -3.11 -7.41 8.16
C GLN A 40 -3.46 -6.12 7.41
N GLY A 41 -4.25 -6.22 6.34
CA GLY A 41 -4.77 -5.06 5.61
C GLY A 41 -5.64 -4.16 6.48
N ILE A 42 -6.58 -4.73 7.25
CA ILE A 42 -7.44 -3.98 8.18
C ILE A 42 -6.61 -3.28 9.25
N GLU A 43 -5.61 -3.95 9.82
CA GLU A 43 -4.68 -3.34 10.78
C GLU A 43 -3.89 -2.19 10.16
N GLN A 44 -3.43 -2.34 8.92
CA GLN A 44 -2.70 -1.30 8.18
C GLN A 44 -3.59 -0.09 7.86
N VAL A 45 -4.84 -0.31 7.44
CA VAL A 45 -5.81 0.78 7.22
C VAL A 45 -6.07 1.53 8.53
N ALA A 46 -6.26 0.80 9.63
CA ALA A 46 -6.52 1.40 10.94
C ALA A 46 -5.33 2.22 11.46
N GLN A 47 -4.09 1.77 11.22
CA GLN A 47 -2.88 2.47 11.66
C GLN A 47 -2.49 3.65 10.78
N HIS A 48 -2.64 3.52 9.46
CA HIS A 48 -2.06 4.47 8.51
C HIS A 48 -3.08 5.34 7.77
N GLN A 49 -4.38 5.01 7.81
CA GLN A 49 -5.44 5.72 7.07
C GLN A 49 -5.02 6.09 5.64
N PRO A 50 -4.69 5.10 4.80
CA PRO A 50 -4.43 5.34 3.37
C PRO A 50 -5.65 5.98 2.69
N ASP A 51 -5.39 6.86 1.71
CA ASP A 51 -6.41 7.64 0.97
C ASP A 51 -7.23 6.79 -0.01
#